data_AF-A0A3B8XGP2-F1
#
_entry.id   AF-A0A3B8XGP2-F1
#
_cell.length_a   1.000
_cell.length_b   1.000
_cell.length_c   1.000
_cell.angle_alpha   90.00
_cell.angle_beta   90.00
_cell.angle_gamma   90.00
#
_symmetry.space_group_name_H-M   'P 1'
#
loop_
_entity.id
_entity.type
_entity.pdbx_description
1 polymer ?
#
loop_
_entity_poly.entity_id
_entity_poly.type
_entity_poly.pdbx_seq_one_letter_code
_entity_poly.pdbx_strand_id
1 'polypeptide(L)'
;YEDLLHKPRKYFKQVANFLGLKPAPARLERAIRNSSFRALKNMEQKSGFKERPKEAESFFREGRSEQWREVLTPEQVRRIIADHHEQMERFGYIPEDYRDAVPVKAEPS
;
A
#
# COMPACT_ATOMS: atom_id res chain seq x y z
N TYR A 1 -4.06 0.84 -0.66
CA TYR A 1 -3.21 1.53 0.34
C TYR A 1 -2.80 2.90 -0.19
N GLU A 2 -2.25 2.97 -1.39
CA GLU A 2 -1.86 4.22 -2.06
C GLU A 2 -2.99 5.24 -2.17
N ASP A 3 -4.21 4.80 -2.47
CA ASP A 3 -5.40 5.64 -2.47
C ASP A 3 -5.66 6.34 -1.12
N LEU A 4 -5.47 5.64 0.00
CA LEU A 4 -5.61 6.20 1.35
C LEU A 4 -4.48 7.16 1.70
N LEU A 5 -3.32 7.01 1.06
CA LEU A 5 -2.18 7.93 1.17
C LEU A 5 -2.38 9.20 0.32
N HIS A 6 -2.83 9.04 -0.93
CA HIS A 6 -2.98 10.15 -1.87
C HIS A 6 -4.27 10.96 -1.69
N LYS A 7 -5.39 10.32 -1.33
CA LYS A 7 -6.70 11.00 -1.16
C LYS A 7 -7.45 10.52 0.08
N PRO A 8 -6.85 10.63 1.29
CA PRO A 8 -7.42 10.11 2.53
C PRO A 8 -8.86 10.56 2.77
N ARG A 9 -9.17 11.86 2.61
CA ARG A 9 -10.55 12.38 2.81
C ARG A 9 -11.59 11.71 1.93
N LYS A 10 -11.27 11.41 0.67
CA LYS A 10 -12.22 10.80 -0.28
C LYS A 10 -12.52 9.36 0.13
N TYR A 11 -11.47 8.57 0.33
CA TYR A 11 -11.61 7.13 0.55
C TYR A 11 -12.05 6.79 1.99
N PHE A 12 -11.58 7.53 3.01
CA PHE A 12 -12.11 7.34 4.38
C PHE A 12 -13.60 7.67 4.46
N LYS A 13 -14.06 8.72 3.76
CA LYS A 13 -15.48 9.07 3.72
C LYS A 13 -16.30 8.00 3.01
N GLN A 14 -15.79 7.42 1.92
CA GLN A 14 -16.45 6.31 1.22
C GLN A 14 -16.58 5.08 2.12
N VAL A 15 -15.52 4.70 2.83
CA VAL A 15 -15.55 3.57 3.79
C VAL A 15 -16.52 3.86 4.95
N ALA A 16 -16.48 5.06 5.54
CA ALA A 16 -17.38 5.43 6.62
C ALA A 16 -18.86 5.46 6.19
N ASN A 17 -19.14 5.88 4.96
CA ASN A 17 -20.48 5.85 4.38
C ASN A 17 -20.94 4.44 4.08
N PHE A 18 -20.07 3.59 3.53
CA PHE A 18 -20.34 2.16 3.30
C PHE A 18 -20.73 1.45 4.59
N LEU A 19 -20.05 1.79 5.71
CA LEU A 19 -20.36 1.27 7.04
C LEU A 19 -21.55 1.98 7.73
N GLY A 20 -22.23 2.93 7.06
CA GLY A 20 -23.40 3.64 7.59
C GLY A 20 -23.12 4.66 8.71
N LEU A 21 -21.85 4.99 8.99
CA LEU A 21 -21.44 5.73 10.18
C LEU A 21 -21.68 7.26 10.10
N LYS A 22 -21.93 7.82 8.91
CA LYS A 22 -22.14 9.25 8.60
C LYS A 22 -21.43 10.22 9.58
N PRO A 23 -20.09 10.14 9.74
CA PRO A 23 -19.39 10.90 10.77
C PRO A 23 -19.37 12.40 10.43
N ALA A 24 -19.48 13.24 11.46
CA ALA A 24 -19.26 14.68 11.32
C ALA A 24 -17.85 14.96 10.75
N PRO A 25 -17.66 16.04 9.95
CA PRO A 25 -16.38 16.34 9.30
C PRO A 25 -15.18 16.37 10.26
N ALA A 26 -15.33 16.94 11.45
CA ALA A 26 -14.27 16.98 12.45
C ALA A 26 -13.86 15.59 12.96
N ARG A 27 -14.82 14.65 13.06
CA ARG A 27 -14.56 13.27 13.48
C ARG A 27 -13.86 12.49 12.36
N LEU A 28 -14.24 12.72 11.11
CA LEU A 28 -13.57 12.17 9.94
C LEU A 28 -12.11 12.63 9.86
N GLU A 29 -11.86 13.93 10.03
CA GLU A 29 -10.50 14.50 10.05
C GLU A 29 -9.63 13.93 11.17
N ARG A 30 -10.19 13.79 12.36
CA ARG A 30 -9.48 13.17 13.48
C ARG A 30 -9.15 11.70 13.21
N ALA A 31 -10.08 10.96 12.60
CA ALA A 31 -9.82 9.56 12.21
C ALA A 31 -8.69 9.48 11.17
N ILE A 32 -8.74 10.31 10.13
CA ILE A 32 -7.69 10.38 9.10
C ILE A 32 -6.32 10.69 9.72
N ARG A 33 -6.23 11.68 10.62
CA ARG A 33 -4.98 12.02 11.31
C ARG A 33 -4.44 10.84 12.12
N ASN A 34 -5.30 10.17 12.88
CA ASN A 34 -4.91 9.05 13.74
C ASN A 34 -4.57 7.78 12.95
N SER A 35 -5.09 7.64 11.75
CA SER A 35 -4.77 6.54 10.83
C SER A 35 -3.57 6.84 9.93
N SER A 36 -2.92 8.00 10.08
CA SER A 36 -1.67 8.29 9.39
C SER A 36 -0.55 7.40 9.90
N PHE A 37 0.38 7.03 9.01
CA PHE A 37 1.53 6.22 9.38
C PHE A 37 2.34 6.83 10.54
N ARG A 38 2.53 8.16 10.55
CA ARG A 38 3.22 8.87 11.63
C ARG A 38 2.52 8.72 12.98
N ALA A 39 1.19 8.81 12.99
CA ALA A 39 0.41 8.62 14.22
C ALA A 39 0.48 7.16 14.70
N LEU A 40 0.35 6.19 13.80
CA LEU A 40 0.46 4.76 14.12
C LEU A 40 1.86 4.41 14.67
N LYS A 41 2.93 4.87 14.02
CA LYS A 41 4.32 4.66 14.48
C LYS A 41 4.58 5.31 15.84
N ASN A 42 4.08 6.51 16.08
CA ASN A 42 4.17 7.15 17.40
C ASN A 42 3.38 6.39 18.49
N MET A 43 2.22 5.81 18.15
CA MET A 43 1.46 4.98 19.10
C MET A 43 2.18 3.67 19.41
N GLU A 44 2.74 3.02 18.39
CA GLU A 44 3.57 1.83 18.57
C GLU A 44 4.79 2.11 19.46
N GLN A 45 5.50 3.22 19.26
CA GLN A 45 6.65 3.59 20.10
C GLN A 45 6.27 3.84 21.57
N LYS A 46 5.08 4.40 21.83
CA LYS A 46 4.63 4.74 23.19
C LYS A 46 4.05 3.55 23.94
N SER A 47 3.34 2.66 23.25
CA SER A 47 2.47 1.66 23.89
C SER A 47 2.72 0.23 23.39
N GLY A 48 3.66 0.05 22.45
CA GLY A 48 3.84 -1.18 21.71
C GLY A 48 2.70 -1.44 20.72
N PHE A 49 2.83 -2.52 19.95
CA PHE A 49 1.79 -3.01 19.07
C PHE A 49 1.62 -4.52 19.28
N LYS A 50 0.40 -4.96 19.61
CA LYS A 50 0.13 -6.36 19.99
C LYS A 50 0.40 -7.35 18.86
N GLU A 51 0.24 -6.92 17.61
CA GLU A 51 0.47 -7.76 16.43
C GLU A 51 1.92 -7.68 15.92
N ARG A 52 2.82 -6.98 16.63
CA ARG A 52 4.25 -6.95 16.28
C ARG A 52 4.85 -8.36 16.43
N PRO A 53 5.42 -8.95 15.36
CA PRO A 53 6.17 -10.20 15.45
C PRO A 53 7.34 -10.07 16.42
N LYS A 54 7.70 -11.15 17.13
CA LYS A 54 8.78 -11.12 18.12
C LYS A 54 10.13 -10.78 17.48
N GLU A 55 10.31 -11.18 16.24
CA GLU A 55 11.53 -11.06 15.43
C GLU A 55 11.65 -9.70 14.72
N ALA A 56 10.58 -8.88 14.74
CA ALA A 56 10.56 -7.59 14.06
C ALA A 56 10.77 -6.43 15.04
N GLU A 57 11.72 -5.53 14.77
CA GLU A 57 11.97 -4.34 15.61
C GLU A 57 10.77 -3.38 15.69
N SER A 58 9.98 -3.28 14.61
CA SER A 58 8.75 -2.50 14.55
C SER A 58 7.75 -3.14 13.59
N PHE A 59 6.46 -2.99 13.88
CA PHE A 59 5.35 -3.36 13.01
C PHE A 59 5.18 -2.31 11.91
N PHE A 60 5.22 -1.02 12.26
CA PHE A 60 5.17 0.08 11.30
C PHE A 60 6.58 0.51 10.89
N ARG A 61 7.25 -0.31 10.05
CA ARG A 61 8.61 -0.04 9.57
C ARG A 61 8.68 1.24 8.76
N GLU A 62 7.97 1.30 7.63
CA GLU A 62 7.97 2.45 6.74
C GLU A 62 6.61 2.74 6.10
N GLY A 63 6.36 4.02 5.80
CA GLY A 63 5.06 4.54 5.40
C GLY A 63 5.07 5.24 4.05
N ARG A 64 5.96 4.80 3.15
CA ARG A 64 6.08 5.33 1.78
C ARG A 64 5.71 4.22 0.80
N SER A 65 5.07 4.59 -0.31
CA SER A 65 4.93 3.71 -1.48
C SER A 65 6.26 3.60 -2.24
N GLU A 66 6.35 2.69 -3.22
CA GLU A 66 7.50 2.52 -4.12
C GLU A 66 8.84 2.06 -3.51
N GLN A 67 8.86 1.66 -2.24
CA GLN A 67 10.09 1.23 -1.55
C GLN A 67 10.76 -0.01 -2.14
N TRP A 68 9.99 -0.83 -2.84
CA TRP A 68 10.51 -2.00 -3.55
C TRP A 68 11.64 -1.60 -4.52
N ARG A 69 11.66 -0.36 -5.03
CA ARG A 69 12.72 0.16 -5.91
C ARG A 69 14.07 0.35 -5.22
N GLU A 70 14.09 0.56 -3.90
CA GLU A 70 15.32 0.73 -3.12
C GLU A 70 15.87 -0.63 -2.63
N VAL A 71 15.02 -1.66 -2.58
CA VAL A 71 15.33 -2.96 -1.95
C VAL A 71 15.54 -4.06 -2.98
N LEU A 72 14.80 -4.04 -4.10
CA LEU A 72 14.89 -5.06 -5.14
C LEU A 72 15.85 -4.62 -6.23
N THR A 73 16.64 -5.56 -6.74
CA THR A 73 17.44 -5.33 -7.95
C THR A 73 16.56 -5.28 -9.19
N PRO A 74 16.97 -4.60 -10.27
CA PRO A 74 16.22 -4.57 -11.53
C PRO A 74 15.87 -5.97 -12.05
N GLU A 75 16.76 -6.95 -11.88
CA GLU A 75 16.54 -8.35 -12.29
C GLU A 75 15.45 -9.02 -11.45
N GLN A 76 15.42 -8.76 -10.14
CA GLN A 76 14.37 -9.29 -9.25
C GLN A 76 13.01 -8.71 -9.60
N VAL A 77 12.94 -7.40 -9.88
CA VAL A 77 11.70 -6.73 -10.32
C VAL A 77 11.21 -7.34 -11.63
N ARG A 78 12.10 -7.49 -12.62
CA ARG A 78 11.77 -8.09 -13.92
C ARG A 78 11.23 -9.50 -13.77
N ARG A 79 11.83 -10.32 -12.90
CA ARG A 79 11.37 -11.68 -12.64
C ARG A 79 9.98 -11.70 -11.99
N ILE A 80 9.76 -10.86 -10.98
CA ILE A 80 8.44 -10.73 -10.33
C ILE A 80 7.37 -10.34 -11.35
N ILE A 81 7.67 -9.37 -12.22
CA ILE A 81 6.74 -8.96 -13.28
C ILE A 81 6.49 -10.11 -14.24
N ALA A 82 7.53 -10.79 -14.75
CA ALA A 82 7.36 -11.92 -15.65
C ALA A 82 6.48 -13.02 -15.05
N ASP A 83 6.72 -13.39 -13.79
CA ASP A 83 6.03 -14.48 -13.08
C ASP A 83 4.59 -14.12 -12.67
N HIS A 84 4.29 -12.83 -12.47
CA HIS A 84 2.99 -12.36 -11.94
C HIS A 84 2.25 -11.36 -12.85
N HIS A 85 2.69 -11.17 -14.10
CA HIS A 85 2.20 -10.13 -15.00
C HIS A 85 0.69 -10.14 -15.19
N GLU A 86 0.02 -11.29 -15.26
CA GLU A 86 -1.42 -11.37 -15.48
C GLU A 86 -2.23 -10.61 -14.41
N GLN A 87 -1.87 -10.80 -13.13
CA GLN A 87 -2.55 -10.11 -12.03
C GLN A 87 -2.08 -8.66 -11.92
N MET A 88 -0.78 -8.41 -12.13
CA MET A 88 -0.24 -7.05 -12.08
C MET A 88 -0.84 -6.16 -13.17
N GLU A 89 -1.06 -6.69 -14.37
CA GLU A 89 -1.72 -5.98 -15.48
C GLU A 89 -3.18 -5.68 -15.15
N ARG A 90 -3.92 -6.69 -14.68
CA ARG A 90 -5.34 -6.56 -14.29
C ARG A 90 -5.58 -5.44 -13.27
N PHE A 91 -4.66 -5.26 -12.32
CA PHE A 91 -4.78 -4.28 -11.25
C PHE A 91 -3.93 -3.01 -11.48
N GLY A 92 -3.24 -2.88 -12.62
CA GLY A 92 -2.46 -1.69 -12.96
C GLY A 92 -1.18 -1.50 -12.12
N TYR A 93 -0.56 -2.58 -11.67
CA TYR A 93 0.68 -2.57 -10.86
C TYR A 93 1.98 -2.70 -11.67
N ILE A 94 1.91 -2.76 -13.00
CA ILE A 94 3.12 -2.84 -13.85
C ILE A 94 3.70 -1.43 -14.02
N PRO A 95 4.92 -1.17 -13.54
CA PRO A 95 5.56 0.12 -13.70
C PRO A 95 5.87 0.42 -15.17
N GLU A 96 5.78 1.70 -15.57
CA GLU A 96 6.02 2.10 -16.96
C GLU A 96 7.46 1.82 -17.42
N ASP A 97 8.43 1.96 -16.51
CA ASP A 97 9.85 1.69 -16.73
C ASP A 97 10.21 0.20 -16.78
N TYR A 98 9.24 -0.70 -16.53
CA TYR A 98 9.41 -2.16 -16.57
C TYR A 98 8.41 -2.87 -17.50
N ARG A 99 7.75 -2.14 -18.41
CA ARG A 99 6.82 -2.76 -19.38
C ARG A 99 7.49 -3.80 -20.28
N ASP A 100 8.79 -3.66 -20.51
CA ASP A 100 9.60 -4.61 -21.27
C ASP A 100 9.77 -5.97 -20.55
N ALA A 101 9.44 -6.05 -19.27
CA ALA A 101 9.45 -7.30 -18.50
C ALA A 101 8.17 -8.15 -18.65
N VAL A 102 7.14 -7.61 -19.31
CA VAL A 102 5.89 -8.34 -19.55
C VAL A 102 6.10 -9.36 -20.68
N PRO A 103 5.83 -10.65 -20.46
CA PRO A 103 5.95 -11.65 -21.51
C PRO A 103 5.03 -11.32 -22.68
N VAL A 104 5.58 -11.30 -23.90
CA VAL A 104 4.75 -11.21 -25.11
C VAL A 104 3.94 -12.50 -25.19
N LYS A 105 2.61 -12.39 -25.27
CA LYS A 105 1.74 -13.57 -25.47
C LYS A 105 2.25 -14.32 -26.70
N ALA A 106 2.66 -15.57 -26.52
CA ALA A 106 2.89 -16.46 -27.65
C ALA A 106 1.57 -16.58 -28.40
N GLU A 107 1.54 -16.14 -29.67
CA GLU A 107 0.40 -16.36 -30.53
C GLU A 107 0.15 -17.87 -30.64
N PRO A 108 -1.09 -18.35 -30.50
CA PRO A 108 -1.37 -19.75 -30.70
C PRO A 108 -1.15 -20.09 -32.19
N SER A 109 -0.18 -20.97 -32.45
CA SER A 109 0.01 -21.63 -33.75
C SER A 109 -1.21 -22.42 -34.19
#